data_AF-A0A822H0J8-F1
#
_entry.id   AF-A0A822H0J8-F1
#
_cell.length_a   1.000
_cell.length_b   1.000
_cell.length_c   1.000
_cell.angle_alpha   90.00
_cell.angle_beta   90.00
_cell.angle_gamma   90.00
#
_symmetry.space_group_name_H-M   'P 1'
#
loop_
_entity.id
_entity.type
_entity.pdbx_description
1 polymer ?
#
loop_
_entity_poly.entity_id
_entity_poly.type
_entity_poly.pdbx_seq_one_letter_code
_entity_poly.pdbx_strand_id
1 'polypeptide(L)'
;NKKKTRQILEALVSSKISAAMPIQHAEKQAPVQYIRYTPSQQGPAFNSGAKQRITQMVEVQKDPMELPRFKINKKIPRGPPRPPVPILHSPTQKVTIKEQQNWKIPSCISNWKNAKGYTIPLDKRLAVDGRGLQSTHINENFAKLAESLYTVDLK
;
A
#
# COMPACT_ATOMS: atom_id res chain seq x y z
N ASN A 1 -24.41 -18.89 0.65
CA ASN A 1 -23.09 -18.21 0.65
C ASN A 1 -23.03 -17.02 1.61
N LYS A 2 -23.92 -16.02 1.53
CA LYS A 2 -23.92 -14.83 2.42
C LYS A 2 -23.92 -15.13 3.93
N LYS A 3 -24.71 -16.11 4.39
CA LYS A 3 -24.76 -16.49 5.83
C LYS A 3 -23.43 -17.06 6.32
N LYS A 4 -22.78 -17.91 5.51
CA LYS A 4 -21.48 -18.54 5.83
C LYS A 4 -20.37 -17.48 5.90
N THR A 5 -20.31 -16.57 4.92
CA THR A 5 -19.30 -15.50 4.92
C THR A 5 -19.49 -14.56 6.09
N ARG A 6 -20.74 -14.19 6.42
CA ARG A 6 -21.04 -13.37 7.60
C ARG A 6 -20.53 -14.02 8.89
N GLN A 7 -20.84 -15.29 9.12
CA GLN A 7 -20.40 -16.01 10.32
C GLN A 7 -18.86 -16.07 10.47
N ILE A 8 -18.14 -16.29 9.36
CA ILE A 8 -16.66 -16.30 9.37
C ILE A 8 -16.11 -14.92 9.69
N LEU A 9 -16.67 -13.87 9.10
CA LEU A 9 -16.23 -12.49 9.36
C LEU A 9 -16.55 -12.07 10.81
N GLU A 10 -17.71 -12.45 11.33
CA GLU A 10 -18.09 -12.21 12.73
C GLU A 10 -17.08 -12.84 13.71
N ALA A 11 -16.65 -14.08 13.46
CA ALA A 11 -15.63 -14.76 14.28
C ALA A 11 -14.24 -14.11 14.20
N LEU A 12 -13.85 -13.58 13.04
CA LEU A 12 -12.60 -12.82 12.90
C LEU A 12 -12.66 -11.50 13.65
N VAL A 13 -13.80 -10.81 13.57
CA VAL A 13 -14.03 -9.53 14.25
C VAL A 13 -14.06 -9.72 15.77
N SER A 14 -14.71 -10.77 16.29
CA SER A 14 -14.74 -11.02 17.73
C SER A 14 -13.33 -11.23 18.32
N SER A 15 -12.43 -11.92 17.59
CA SER A 15 -11.03 -12.08 17.99
C SER A 15 -10.24 -10.75 18.00
N LYS A 16 -10.57 -9.83 17.09
CA LYS A 16 -9.95 -8.48 17.07
C LYS A 16 -10.46 -7.61 18.21
N ILE A 17 -11.76 -7.69 18.51
CA ILE A 17 -12.37 -6.96 19.63
C ILE A 17 -11.79 -7.44 20.95
N SER A 18 -11.70 -8.75 21.19
CA SER A 18 -11.19 -9.29 22.45
C SER A 18 -9.75 -8.86 22.74
N ALA A 19 -8.89 -8.79 21.71
CA ALA A 19 -7.51 -8.32 21.85
C ALA A 19 -7.38 -6.81 22.10
N ALA A 20 -8.39 -6.01 21.73
CA ALA A 20 -8.40 -4.56 21.94
C ALA A 20 -8.97 -4.16 23.32
N MET A 21 -9.65 -5.08 24.02
CA MET A 21 -10.19 -4.82 25.35
C MET A 21 -9.04 -4.70 26.38
N PRO A 22 -8.97 -3.60 27.15
CA PRO A 22 -7.83 -3.31 28.04
C PRO A 22 -7.76 -4.22 29.28
N ILE A 23 -8.88 -4.79 29.71
CA ILE A 23 -8.96 -5.71 30.86
C ILE A 23 -9.62 -6.99 30.36
N GLN A 24 -8.91 -8.12 30.51
CA GLN A 24 -9.50 -9.43 30.27
C GLN A 24 -9.93 -10.02 31.62
N HIS A 25 -11.20 -10.40 31.71
CA HIS A 25 -11.70 -11.15 32.85
C HIS A 25 -11.11 -12.56 32.80
N ALA A 26 -11.01 -13.24 33.95
CA ALA A 26 -10.57 -14.63 34.00
C ALA A 26 -11.50 -15.48 33.12
N GLU A 27 -10.94 -16.09 32.07
CA GLU A 27 -11.68 -16.96 31.17
C GLU A 27 -12.10 -18.24 31.92
N LYS A 28 -13.33 -18.69 31.68
CA LYS A 28 -13.79 -19.97 32.21
C LYS A 28 -13.06 -21.09 31.48
N GLN A 29 -12.49 -22.03 32.22
CA GLN A 29 -11.82 -23.20 31.64
C GLN A 29 -12.80 -23.95 30.72
N ALA A 30 -12.35 -24.24 29.51
CA ALA A 30 -13.10 -25.06 28.56
C ALA A 30 -13.30 -26.48 29.11
N PRO A 31 -14.39 -27.18 28.71
CA PRO A 31 -14.59 -28.56 29.12
C PRO A 31 -13.48 -29.47 28.57
N VAL A 32 -13.17 -30.50 29.34
CA VAL A 32 -12.18 -31.53 29.00
C VAL A 32 -12.51 -32.18 27.65
N GLN A 33 -11.52 -32.30 26.76
CA GLN A 33 -11.68 -32.92 25.45
C GLN A 33 -10.92 -34.25 25.39
N TYR A 34 -11.58 -35.30 24.91
CA TYR A 34 -10.93 -36.59 24.65
C TYR A 34 -10.71 -36.76 23.15
N ILE A 35 -9.45 -36.87 22.73
CA ILE A 35 -9.07 -37.05 21.34
C ILE A 35 -8.56 -38.47 21.16
N ARG A 36 -9.12 -39.18 20.18
CA ARG A 36 -8.61 -40.49 19.76
C ARG A 36 -7.55 -40.29 18.69
N TYR A 37 -6.33 -40.73 18.97
CA TYR A 37 -5.19 -40.66 18.07
C TYR A 37 -4.78 -42.05 17.63
N THR A 38 -4.59 -42.22 16.32
CA THR A 38 -4.00 -43.43 15.73
C THR A 38 -2.58 -43.08 15.29
N PRO A 39 -1.53 -43.58 15.98
CA PRO A 39 -0.16 -43.32 15.58
C PRO A 39 0.15 -43.88 14.19
N SER A 40 0.91 -43.12 13.39
CA SER A 40 1.42 -43.57 12.08
C SER A 40 2.52 -44.61 12.21
N GLN A 41 3.38 -44.47 13.23
CA GLN A 41 4.39 -45.46 13.57
C GLN A 41 3.77 -46.51 14.49
N GLN A 42 3.63 -47.74 13.98
CA GLN A 42 3.04 -48.87 14.68
C GLN A 42 4.06 -50.00 14.85
N GLY A 43 4.01 -50.69 15.99
CA GLY A 43 4.83 -51.86 16.27
C GLY A 43 4.45 -52.48 17.62
N PRO A 44 4.72 -53.78 17.83
CA PRO A 44 4.32 -54.50 19.05
C PRO A 44 4.99 -53.96 20.32
N ALA A 45 6.16 -53.30 20.19
CA ALA A 45 6.85 -52.64 21.29
C ALA A 45 6.30 -51.24 21.63
N PHE A 46 5.45 -50.66 20.76
CA PHE A 46 4.91 -49.32 20.95
C PHE A 46 3.48 -49.37 21.47
N ASN A 47 3.11 -48.39 22.30
CA ASN A 47 1.76 -48.25 22.84
C ASN A 47 1.23 -49.50 23.56
N SER A 48 2.11 -50.27 24.21
CA SER A 48 1.75 -51.51 24.90
C SER A 48 0.94 -52.49 24.03
N GLY A 49 1.19 -52.49 22.70
CA GLY A 49 0.47 -53.32 21.73
C GLY A 49 -0.89 -52.76 21.27
N ALA A 50 -1.36 -51.63 21.81
CA ALA A 50 -2.62 -51.01 21.38
C ALA A 50 -2.44 -50.21 20.07
N LYS A 51 -3.44 -50.29 19.19
CA LYS A 51 -3.42 -49.59 17.89
C LYS A 51 -3.72 -48.09 18.01
N GLN A 52 -4.41 -47.67 19.08
CA GLN A 52 -4.88 -46.30 19.26
C GLN A 52 -4.63 -45.82 20.69
N ARG A 53 -4.60 -44.49 20.87
CA ARG A 53 -4.52 -43.82 22.17
C ARG A 53 -5.69 -42.86 22.31
N ILE A 54 -6.23 -42.73 23.51
CA ILE A 54 -7.17 -41.66 23.84
C ILE A 54 -6.41 -40.70 24.74
N THR A 55 -6.28 -39.46 24.31
CA THR A 55 -5.58 -38.41 25.06
C THR A 55 -6.60 -37.39 25.55
N GLN A 56 -6.51 -37.11 26.84
CA GLN A 56 -7.28 -36.06 27.47
C GLN A 56 -6.53 -34.73 27.31
N MET A 57 -7.12 -33.80 26.55
CA MET A 57 -6.62 -32.43 26.41
C MET A 57 -7.38 -31.53 27.39
N VAL A 58 -6.61 -30.84 28.23
CA VAL A 58 -7.12 -29.84 29.17
C VAL A 58 -6.36 -28.54 28.90
N GLU A 59 -7.11 -27.45 28.74
CA GLU A 59 -6.53 -26.13 28.60
C GLU A 59 -5.92 -25.68 29.93
N VAL A 60 -4.65 -25.27 29.90
CA VAL A 60 -3.98 -24.75 31.09
C VAL A 60 -4.58 -23.39 31.41
N GLN A 61 -5.05 -23.22 32.65
CA GLN A 61 -5.59 -21.94 33.11
C GLN A 61 -4.55 -20.84 32.97
N LYS A 62 -4.90 -19.80 32.22
CA LYS A 62 -4.06 -18.62 32.03
C LYS A 62 -4.23 -17.66 33.20
N ASP A 63 -3.13 -17.15 33.73
CA ASP A 63 -3.14 -16.14 34.78
C ASP A 63 -3.59 -14.78 34.19
N PRO A 64 -4.67 -14.16 34.70
CA PRO A 64 -5.13 -12.86 34.23
C PRO A 64 -4.14 -11.71 34.52
N MET A 65 -3.20 -11.88 35.45
CA MET A 65 -2.19 -10.87 35.81
C MET A 65 -0.84 -11.09 35.10
N GLU A 66 -0.72 -12.16 34.31
CA GLU A 66 0.50 -12.45 33.58
C GLU A 66 0.69 -11.50 32.38
N LEU A 67 1.86 -10.86 32.32
CA LEU A 67 2.24 -9.98 31.21
C LEU A 67 2.57 -10.78 29.93
N PRO A 68 2.56 -10.13 28.73
CA PRO A 68 2.96 -10.78 27.49
C PRO A 68 4.38 -11.38 27.55
N ARG A 69 4.50 -12.69 27.32
CA ARG A 69 5.76 -13.46 27.45
C ARG A 69 6.82 -13.13 26.40
N PHE A 70 6.43 -12.66 25.21
CA PHE A 70 7.32 -12.53 24.04
C PHE A 70 7.29 -11.13 23.44
N LYS A 71 8.42 -10.71 22.85
CA LYS A 71 8.53 -9.47 22.08
C LYS A 71 7.89 -9.63 20.70
N ILE A 72 6.74 -8.97 20.48
CA ILE A 72 5.97 -9.05 19.22
C ILE A 72 6.46 -8.05 18.15
N ASN A 73 7.30 -7.07 18.54
CA ASN A 73 7.76 -5.98 17.69
C ASN A 73 8.88 -6.35 16.70
N LYS A 74 9.18 -7.64 16.50
CA LYS A 74 10.17 -8.08 15.51
C LYS A 74 9.63 -7.84 14.10
N LYS A 75 10.19 -6.86 13.40
CA LYS A 75 9.85 -6.55 12.01
C LYS A 75 10.58 -7.52 11.08
N ILE A 76 9.81 -8.22 10.24
CA ILE A 76 10.31 -9.20 9.27
C ILE A 76 9.98 -8.65 7.87
N PRO A 77 10.87 -8.77 6.87
CA PRO A 77 10.55 -8.38 5.50
C PRO A 77 9.33 -9.14 4.98
N ARG A 78 8.61 -8.54 4.05
CA ARG A 78 7.46 -9.19 3.42
C ARG A 78 7.93 -10.45 2.70
N GLY A 79 7.25 -11.57 2.95
CA GLY A 79 7.50 -12.83 2.25
C GLY A 79 7.29 -12.70 0.74
N PRO A 80 7.74 -13.69 -0.05
CA PRO A 80 7.57 -13.68 -1.49
C PRO A 80 6.08 -13.57 -1.87
N PRO A 81 5.74 -12.88 -2.96
CA PRO A 81 4.38 -12.89 -3.47
C PRO A 81 3.99 -14.31 -3.89
N ARG A 82 2.69 -14.54 -4.06
CA ARG A 82 2.20 -15.76 -4.70
C ARG A 82 2.80 -15.85 -6.11
N PRO A 83 2.99 -17.07 -6.67
CA PRO A 83 3.44 -17.24 -8.04
C PRO A 83 2.59 -16.36 -8.98
N PRO A 84 3.23 -15.64 -9.93
CA PRO A 84 2.50 -14.75 -10.82
C PRO A 84 1.50 -15.57 -11.63
N VAL A 85 0.28 -15.06 -11.73
CA VAL A 85 -0.74 -15.66 -12.59
C VAL A 85 -0.38 -15.40 -14.06
N PRO A 86 -0.72 -16.33 -14.98
CA PRO A 86 -0.54 -16.09 -16.41
C PRO A 86 -1.31 -14.84 -16.84
N ILE A 87 -0.62 -13.91 -17.53
CA ILE A 87 -1.26 -12.70 -18.03
C ILE A 87 -1.72 -12.96 -19.47
N LEU A 88 -3.05 -13.01 -19.67
CA LEU A 88 -3.67 -13.30 -20.95
C LEU A 88 -3.97 -11.99 -21.70
N HIS A 89 -2.92 -11.34 -22.20
CA HIS A 89 -3.06 -10.16 -23.06
C HIS A 89 -3.52 -10.54 -24.47
N SER A 90 -4.15 -9.60 -25.18
CA SER A 90 -4.25 -9.67 -26.64
C SER A 90 -2.84 -9.59 -27.26
N PRO A 91 -2.67 -9.96 -28.54
CA PRO A 91 -1.44 -9.71 -29.27
C PRO A 91 -1.03 -8.23 -29.15
N THR A 92 0.27 -7.96 -29.04
CA THR A 92 0.79 -6.59 -28.91
C THR A 92 0.52 -5.81 -30.19
N GLN A 93 -0.05 -4.61 -30.06
CA GLN A 93 -0.21 -3.70 -31.19
C GLN A 93 1.15 -3.11 -31.58
N LYS A 94 1.41 -3.01 -32.88
CA LYS A 94 2.65 -2.40 -33.38
C LYS A 94 2.55 -0.88 -33.22
N VAL A 95 3.43 -0.32 -32.40
CA VAL A 95 3.56 1.13 -32.20
C VAL A 95 4.26 1.75 -33.42
N THR A 96 3.75 2.89 -33.88
CA THR A 96 4.41 3.64 -34.97
C THR A 96 5.54 4.53 -34.44
N ILE A 97 6.57 4.80 -35.26
CA ILE A 97 7.69 5.65 -34.84
C ILE A 97 7.20 7.07 -34.46
N LYS A 98 6.21 7.58 -35.19
CA LYS A 98 5.60 8.89 -34.92
C LYS A 98 4.92 8.92 -33.55
N GLU A 99 4.18 7.88 -33.21
CA GLU A 99 3.54 7.77 -31.90
C GLU A 99 4.58 7.72 -30.77
N GLN A 100 5.59 6.88 -30.90
CA GLN A 100 6.70 6.81 -29.94
C GLN A 100 7.38 8.18 -29.73
N GLN A 101 7.61 8.94 -30.82
CA GLN A 101 8.22 10.26 -30.76
C GLN A 101 7.33 11.29 -30.07
N ASN A 102 6.02 11.27 -30.34
CA ASN A 102 5.06 12.16 -29.68
C ASN A 102 5.00 11.94 -28.16
N TRP A 103 5.26 10.72 -27.70
CA TRP A 103 5.32 10.38 -26.29
C TRP A 103 6.70 10.59 -25.65
N LYS A 104 7.67 11.17 -26.37
CA LYS A 104 8.99 11.48 -25.81
C LYS A 104 8.91 12.73 -24.93
N ILE A 105 8.81 12.50 -23.62
CA ILE A 105 8.75 13.57 -22.62
C ILE A 105 10.14 14.24 -22.49
N PRO A 106 10.25 15.57 -22.64
CA PRO A 106 11.51 16.28 -22.47
C PRO A 106 11.97 16.30 -21.00
N SER A 107 13.27 16.45 -20.78
CA SER A 107 13.83 16.54 -19.42
C SER A 107 13.35 17.80 -18.69
N CYS A 108 12.98 17.65 -17.41
CA CYS A 108 12.56 18.78 -16.59
C CYS A 108 13.78 19.58 -16.12
N ILE A 109 14.05 20.72 -16.76
CA ILE A 109 15.04 21.71 -16.30
C ILE A 109 14.27 22.76 -15.50
N SER A 110 14.50 22.79 -14.18
CA SER A 110 13.80 23.74 -13.31
C SER A 110 14.67 24.97 -13.03
N ASN A 111 14.03 26.14 -12.94
CA ASN A 111 14.70 27.40 -12.61
C ASN A 111 15.07 27.52 -11.12
N TRP A 112 14.50 26.69 -10.26
CA TRP A 112 14.68 26.76 -8.80
C TRP A 112 15.50 25.60 -8.21
N LYS A 113 15.31 24.37 -8.72
CA LYS A 113 15.85 23.15 -8.11
C LYS A 113 16.82 22.44 -9.04
N ASN A 114 18.06 22.30 -8.58
CA ASN A 114 19.10 21.48 -9.23
C ASN A 114 19.75 20.58 -8.17
N ALA A 115 19.05 19.52 -7.78
CA ALA A 115 19.46 18.69 -6.64
C ALA A 115 20.82 18.00 -6.82
N LYS A 116 21.21 17.71 -8.07
CA LYS A 116 22.49 17.07 -8.40
C LYS A 116 23.57 18.09 -8.83
N GLY A 117 23.27 19.38 -8.84
CA GLY A 117 24.25 20.43 -9.16
C GLY A 117 24.77 20.41 -10.59
N TYR A 118 24.01 19.90 -11.58
CA TYR A 118 24.47 19.84 -12.97
C TYR A 118 24.75 21.23 -13.56
N THR A 119 25.85 21.35 -14.30
CA THR A 119 26.14 22.52 -15.13
C THR A 119 25.33 22.42 -16.41
N ILE A 120 24.25 23.20 -16.49
CA ILE A 120 23.33 23.21 -17.64
C ILE A 120 23.59 24.49 -18.42
N PRO A 121 23.85 24.41 -19.74
CA PRO A 121 24.06 25.58 -20.58
C PRO A 121 22.81 26.46 -20.65
N LEU A 122 23.00 27.74 -20.92
CA LEU A 122 21.94 28.75 -20.86
C LEU A 122 20.81 28.50 -21.86
N ASP A 123 21.14 28.00 -23.06
CA ASP A 123 20.16 27.67 -24.09
C ASP A 123 19.13 26.64 -23.60
N LYS A 124 19.58 25.58 -22.92
CA LYS A 124 18.68 24.54 -22.38
C LYS A 124 17.90 25.00 -21.15
N ARG A 125 18.46 25.91 -20.35
CA ARG A 125 17.74 26.51 -19.22
C ARG A 125 16.60 27.42 -19.69
N LEU A 126 16.88 28.25 -20.69
CA LEU A 126 15.91 29.20 -21.24
C LEU A 126 14.91 28.52 -22.18
N ALA A 127 15.25 27.37 -22.78
CA ALA A 127 14.33 26.65 -23.67
C ALA A 127 13.01 26.21 -23.01
N VAL A 128 12.99 26.04 -21.69
CA VAL A 128 11.77 25.70 -20.94
C VAL A 128 10.92 26.94 -20.64
N ASP A 129 11.50 28.12 -20.79
CA ASP A 129 10.86 29.38 -20.47
C ASP A 129 9.96 29.86 -21.62
N GLY A 130 8.67 29.51 -21.55
CA GLY A 130 7.65 29.87 -22.53
C GLY A 130 7.33 31.38 -22.61
N ARG A 131 8.04 32.24 -21.88
CA ARG A 131 7.86 33.71 -21.95
C ARG A 131 8.09 34.26 -23.37
N GLY A 132 9.00 33.66 -24.13
CA GLY A 132 9.24 34.04 -25.54
C GLY A 132 8.08 33.73 -26.48
N LEU A 133 7.11 32.92 -26.05
CA LEU A 133 5.90 32.59 -26.82
C LEU A 133 4.72 33.53 -26.50
N GLN A 134 4.86 34.42 -25.50
CA GLN A 134 3.85 35.41 -25.16
C GLN A 134 4.06 36.68 -25.98
N SER A 135 3.08 37.07 -26.79
CA SER A 135 3.06 38.38 -27.44
C SER A 135 2.44 39.42 -26.50
N THR A 136 3.16 40.50 -26.22
CA THR A 136 2.62 41.65 -25.47
C THR A 136 1.78 42.51 -26.41
N HIS A 137 0.47 42.35 -26.36
CA HIS A 137 -0.47 43.18 -27.11
C HIS A 137 -0.83 44.44 -26.29
N ILE A 138 -0.70 45.62 -26.89
CA ILE A 138 -1.11 46.90 -26.29
C ILE A 138 -2.42 47.34 -26.96
N ASN A 139 -3.42 47.72 -26.16
CA ASN A 139 -4.72 48.18 -26.66
C ASN A 139 -4.61 49.62 -27.21
N GLU A 140 -5.19 49.91 -28.38
CA GLU A 140 -5.23 51.25 -28.99
C GLU A 140 -5.91 52.30 -28.10
N ASN A 141 -6.80 51.89 -27.19
CA ASN A 141 -7.43 52.81 -26.25
C ASN A 141 -6.42 53.50 -25.30
N PHE A 142 -5.24 52.91 -25.09
CA PHE A 142 -4.18 53.58 -24.34
C PHE A 142 -3.67 54.83 -25.06
N ALA A 143 -3.56 54.79 -26.39
CA ALA A 143 -3.17 55.95 -27.18
C ALA A 143 -4.25 57.04 -27.13
N LYS A 144 -5.53 56.67 -27.33
CA LYS A 144 -6.67 57.59 -27.24
C LYS A 144 -6.77 58.27 -25.87
N LEU A 145 -6.54 57.51 -24.80
CA LEU A 145 -6.54 58.06 -23.44
C LEU A 145 -5.38 59.05 -23.24
N ALA A 146 -4.16 58.71 -23.67
CA ALA A 146 -2.99 59.59 -23.54
C ALA A 146 -3.19 60.92 -24.28
N GLU A 147 -3.75 60.88 -25.50
CA GLU A 147 -4.07 62.08 -26.28
C GLU A 147 -5.14 62.94 -25.60
N SER A 148 -6.18 62.31 -25.05
CA SER A 148 -7.23 63.04 -24.34
C SER A 148 -6.70 63.77 -23.10
N LEU A 149 -5.83 63.12 -22.31
CA LEU A 149 -5.22 63.73 -21.13
C LEU A 149 -4.26 64.86 -21.50
N TYR A 150 -3.47 64.69 -22.56
CA TYR A 150 -2.56 65.73 -23.05
C TYR A 150 -3.33 66.99 -23.50
N THR A 151 -4.47 66.80 -24.16
CA THR A 151 -5.33 67.90 -24.60
C THR A 151 -5.99 68.64 -23.42
N VAL A 152 -6.26 67.93 -22.31
CA VAL A 152 -6.78 68.54 -21.08
C VAL A 152 -5.71 69.34 -20.35
N ASP A 153 -4.47 68.84 -20.30
CA ASP A 153 -3.36 69.49 -19.58
C ASP A 153 -2.88 70.79 -20.25
N LEU A 154 -3.00 70.89 -21.57
CA LEU A 154 -2.67 72.10 -22.33
C LEU A 154 -3.75 73.19 -22.33
N LYS A 155 -4.96 72.88 -21.82
CA LYS A 155 -6.07 73.83 -21.70
C LYS A 155 -6.09 74.48 -20.32
#